data_AF-A0A0F4QF17-F1
#
_entry.id   AF-A0A0F4QF17-F1
#
_cell.length_a   1.000
_cell.length_b   1.000
_cell.length_c   1.000
_cell.angle_alpha   90.00
_cell.angle_beta   90.00
_cell.angle_gamma   90.00
#
_symmetry.space_group_name_H-M   'P 1'
#
loop_
_entity.id
_entity.type
_entity.pdbx_description
1 polymer ?
#
loop_
_entity_poly.entity_id
_entity_poly.type
_entity_poly.pdbx_seq_one_letter_code
_entity_poly.pdbx_strand_id
1 'polypeptide(L)'
;MLHFYRYRYRAWRTALAVLMKQLQQFSLMFVTLFFIFIPQLIIGVFYGLGKLVSFDSHDLAIKVAFGFILLQSLLLQAVKPAIMDTAHRAFHPTLLRSRLHQYAADWVLLLACHSLFIAALILAMSIGIDKLWQAPQLPGFMLVQWLFALALLYRPQTLLSAILVAFVAIWLVPTIEIYLAVILLWLALDWIRPRFRVTLPQPRLNLASFWYYVIQASPWMLLWRSGASLLTMWAGLIIAKERPDLLHYYTLVILLVNQLWWSSLYLDTNKQVAGRRAYWRGLGVYSQLVLSQSLLIYGVSVVSWLGGVLLLKGEPFSLAVILGSPLLMWVVQRHPQRLAVAWGSFSVTVMMITVLFI
;
A
#
# COMPACT_ATOMS: atom_id res chain seq x y z
N MET A 1 5.43 3.57 35.11
CA MET A 1 5.44 4.06 33.72
C MET A 1 6.53 3.46 32.85
N LEU A 2 7.80 3.41 33.29
CA LEU A 2 8.90 2.79 32.54
C LEU A 2 8.59 1.35 32.07
N HIS A 3 7.92 0.54 32.90
CA HIS A 3 7.49 -0.82 32.56
C HIS A 3 6.56 -0.87 31.33
N PHE A 4 5.66 0.10 31.19
CA PHE A 4 4.79 0.18 30.01
C PHE A 4 5.59 0.45 28.74
N TYR A 5 6.50 1.42 28.75
CA TYR A 5 7.36 1.70 27.58
C TYR A 5 8.27 0.52 27.22
N ARG A 6 8.85 -0.16 28.22
CA ARG A 6 9.62 -1.40 28.00
C ARG A 6 8.77 -2.50 27.40
N TYR A 7 7.54 -2.68 27.90
CA TYR A 7 6.57 -3.61 27.32
C TYR A 7 6.28 -3.26 25.86
N ARG A 8 5.92 -2.01 25.56
CA ARG A 8 5.58 -1.57 24.19
C ARG A 8 6.74 -1.78 23.22
N TYR A 9 7.96 -1.44 23.63
CA TYR A 9 9.16 -1.68 22.83
C TYR A 9 9.39 -3.18 22.57
N ARG A 10 9.24 -4.04 23.58
CA ARG A 10 9.39 -5.50 23.40
C ARG A 10 8.31 -6.07 22.48
N ALA A 11 7.04 -5.70 22.68
CA ALA A 11 5.94 -6.15 21.84
C ALA A 11 6.13 -5.73 20.38
N TRP A 12 6.52 -4.47 20.16
CA TRP A 12 6.86 -3.95 18.84
C TRP A 12 8.03 -4.72 18.21
N ARG A 13 9.13 -4.91 18.95
CA ARG A 13 10.32 -5.63 18.45
C ARG A 13 9.98 -7.06 18.04
N THR A 14 9.19 -7.78 18.84
CA THR A 14 8.76 -9.15 18.52
C THR A 14 7.89 -9.18 17.27
N ALA A 15 6.90 -8.28 17.17
CA ALA A 15 6.04 -8.21 15.99
C ALA A 15 6.84 -7.83 14.73
N LEU A 16 7.77 -6.87 14.85
CA LEU A 16 8.63 -6.47 13.74
C LEU A 16 9.57 -7.60 13.31
N ALA A 17 10.11 -8.39 14.24
CA ALA A 17 10.95 -9.55 13.91
C ALA A 17 10.19 -10.59 13.07
N VAL A 18 8.90 -10.82 13.37
CA VAL A 18 8.04 -11.71 12.55
C VAL A 18 7.84 -11.13 11.15
N LEU A 19 7.53 -9.84 11.05
CA LEU A 19 7.39 -9.16 9.74
C LEU A 19 8.69 -9.20 8.95
N MET A 20 9.83 -8.95 9.59
CA MET A 20 11.15 -9.00 8.94
C MET A 20 11.51 -10.41 8.48
N LYS A 21 11.12 -11.46 9.21
CA LYS A 21 11.33 -12.85 8.78
C LYS A 21 10.49 -13.18 7.54
N GLN A 22 9.22 -12.76 7.50
CA GLN A 22 8.36 -12.91 6.33
C GLN A 22 8.90 -12.12 5.14
N LEU A 23 9.32 -10.88 5.39
CA LEU A 23 9.95 -10.04 4.39
C LEU A 23 11.22 -10.71 3.88
N GLN A 24 12.12 -11.22 4.74
CA GLN A 24 13.35 -11.89 4.31
C GLN A 24 13.08 -13.10 3.40
N GLN A 25 12.09 -13.92 3.71
CA GLN A 25 11.71 -15.07 2.88
C GLN A 25 11.21 -14.62 1.50
N PHE A 26 10.39 -13.57 1.47
CA PHE A 26 9.87 -12.99 0.22
C PHE A 26 10.95 -12.23 -0.57
N SER A 27 11.79 -11.47 0.13
CA SER A 27 12.91 -10.71 -0.40
C SER A 27 13.97 -11.62 -0.98
N LEU A 28 14.20 -12.83 -0.47
CA LEU A 28 15.13 -13.76 -1.12
C LEU A 28 14.62 -14.18 -2.50
N MET A 29 13.32 -14.44 -2.64
CA MET A 29 12.68 -14.71 -3.93
C MET A 29 12.71 -13.48 -4.85
N PHE A 30 12.51 -12.28 -4.29
CA PHE A 30 12.64 -11.04 -5.04
C PHE A 30 14.08 -10.81 -5.47
N VAL A 31 15.06 -10.84 -4.57
CA VAL A 31 16.49 -10.65 -4.85
C VAL A 31 16.98 -11.63 -5.90
N THR A 32 16.61 -12.90 -5.83
CA THR A 32 16.99 -13.89 -6.85
C THR A 32 16.45 -13.55 -8.24
N LEU A 33 15.29 -12.92 -8.33
CA LEU A 33 14.70 -12.41 -9.57
C LEU A 33 15.16 -10.98 -9.94
N PHE A 34 15.59 -10.19 -8.96
CA PHE A 34 15.57 -8.73 -9.00
C PHE A 34 16.78 -8.04 -8.33
N PHE A 35 17.90 -8.74 -8.12
CA PHE A 35 19.07 -8.22 -7.37
C PHE A 35 19.61 -6.89 -7.91
N ILE A 36 19.61 -6.70 -9.23
CA ILE A 36 20.10 -5.48 -9.89
C ILE A 36 19.26 -4.25 -9.50
N PHE A 37 18.00 -4.44 -9.12
CA PHE A 37 17.04 -3.34 -8.97
C PHE A 37 17.04 -2.72 -7.56
N ILE A 38 17.51 -3.41 -6.52
CA ILE A 38 17.42 -2.92 -5.13
C ILE A 38 18.23 -1.64 -4.90
N PRO A 39 19.52 -1.54 -5.33
CA PRO A 39 20.27 -0.29 -5.19
C PRO A 39 19.63 0.88 -5.96
N GLN A 40 19.09 0.60 -7.15
CA GLN A 40 18.42 1.60 -8.00
C GLN A 40 17.14 2.14 -7.34
N LEU A 41 16.39 1.30 -6.63
CA LEU A 41 15.21 1.74 -5.86
C LEU A 41 15.60 2.68 -4.71
N ILE A 42 16.67 2.38 -3.99
CA ILE A 42 17.16 3.25 -2.89
C ILE A 42 17.59 4.61 -3.45
N ILE A 43 18.38 4.61 -4.52
CA ILE A 43 18.81 5.84 -5.20
C ILE A 43 17.58 6.61 -5.72
N GLY A 44 16.61 5.92 -6.31
CA GLY A 44 15.36 6.51 -6.79
C GLY A 44 14.56 7.23 -5.70
N VAL A 45 14.54 6.70 -4.48
CA VAL A 45 13.90 7.38 -3.33
C VAL A 45 14.59 8.70 -3.02
N PHE A 46 15.93 8.72 -2.91
CA PHE A 46 16.67 9.95 -2.64
C PHE A 46 16.59 10.95 -3.80
N TYR A 47 16.63 10.47 -5.04
CA TYR A 47 16.43 11.30 -6.23
C TYR A 47 15.05 11.96 -6.23
N GLY A 48 13.99 11.18 -5.96
CA GLY A 48 12.64 11.72 -5.85
C GLY A 48 12.52 12.74 -4.72
N LEU A 49 13.08 12.47 -3.54
CA LEU A 49 13.09 13.45 -2.44
C LEU A 49 13.88 14.71 -2.83
N GLY A 50 14.98 14.57 -3.56
CA GLY A 50 15.73 15.70 -4.12
C GLY A 50 14.89 16.55 -5.08
N LYS A 51 14.01 15.93 -5.89
CA LYS A 51 13.04 16.65 -6.72
C LYS A 51 11.96 17.39 -5.94
N LEU A 52 11.80 17.18 -4.63
CA LEU A 52 10.95 18.05 -3.80
C LEU A 52 11.71 19.30 -3.33
N VAL A 53 13.04 19.23 -3.26
CA VAL A 53 13.89 20.35 -2.84
C VAL A 53 14.21 21.26 -4.02
N SER A 54 14.62 20.67 -5.14
CA SER A 54 14.98 21.39 -6.37
C SER A 54 14.25 20.73 -7.54
N PHE A 55 13.21 21.41 -8.03
CA PHE A 55 12.41 20.95 -9.15
C PHE A 55 12.41 21.96 -10.29
N ASP A 56 12.44 21.40 -11.50
CA ASP A 56 12.30 22.17 -12.75
C ASP A 56 10.81 22.37 -13.10
N SER A 57 9.91 21.58 -12.50
CA SER A 57 8.48 21.59 -12.77
C SER A 57 7.67 21.26 -11.51
N HIS A 58 6.71 22.13 -11.20
CA HIS A 58 5.75 21.92 -10.11
C HIS A 58 4.90 20.67 -10.32
N ASP A 59 4.49 20.38 -11.56
CA ASP A 59 3.72 19.18 -11.90
C ASP A 59 4.47 17.90 -11.52
N LEU A 60 5.78 17.85 -11.81
CA LEU A 60 6.62 16.72 -11.44
C LEU A 60 6.74 16.61 -9.91
N ALA A 61 7.00 17.72 -9.22
CA ALA A 61 7.12 17.75 -7.76
C ALA A 61 5.82 17.27 -7.07
N ILE A 62 4.66 17.69 -7.55
CA ILE A 62 3.34 17.27 -7.04
C ILE A 62 3.14 15.75 -7.21
N LYS A 63 3.45 15.21 -8.40
CA LYS A 63 3.35 13.76 -8.66
C LYS A 63 4.28 12.96 -7.74
N VAL A 64 5.51 13.43 -7.56
CA VAL A 64 6.49 12.83 -6.63
C VAL A 64 6.01 12.89 -5.18
N ALA A 65 5.47 14.03 -4.73
CA ALA A 65 4.91 14.17 -3.40
C ALA A 65 3.74 13.20 -3.18
N PHE A 66 2.80 13.11 -4.13
CA PHE A 66 1.70 12.14 -4.08
C PHE A 66 2.21 10.71 -3.99
N GLY A 67 3.16 10.34 -4.84
CA GLY A 67 3.74 9.00 -4.86
C GLY A 67 4.36 8.60 -3.53
N PHE A 68 5.12 9.49 -2.91
CA PHE A 68 5.68 9.23 -1.58
C PHE A 68 4.63 9.20 -0.48
N ILE A 69 3.59 10.04 -0.54
CA ILE A 69 2.45 10.00 0.40
C ILE A 69 1.70 8.66 0.29
N LEU A 70 1.53 8.15 -0.93
CA LEU A 70 0.92 6.85 -1.17
C LEU A 70 1.83 5.73 -0.67
N LEU A 71 3.12 5.75 -1.05
CA LEU A 71 4.11 4.74 -0.66
C LEU A 71 4.26 4.65 0.87
N GLN A 72 4.40 5.77 1.58
CA GLN A 72 4.47 5.75 3.05
C GLN A 72 3.20 5.12 3.66
N SER A 73 2.03 5.38 3.10
CA SER A 73 0.76 4.94 3.66
C SER A 73 0.63 3.42 3.54
N LEU A 74 1.10 2.86 2.42
CA LEU A 74 1.21 1.43 2.19
C LEU A 74 2.20 0.76 3.16
N LEU A 75 3.42 1.32 3.25
CA LEU A 75 4.47 0.78 4.13
C LEU A 75 4.04 0.81 5.60
N LEU A 76 3.52 1.95 6.06
CA LEU A 76 3.10 2.12 7.44
C LEU A 76 1.89 1.28 7.81
N GLN A 77 0.99 0.95 6.86
CA GLN A 77 -0.11 0.04 7.19
C GLN A 77 0.44 -1.33 7.57
N ALA A 78 1.44 -1.86 6.84
CA ALA A 78 1.98 -3.18 7.11
C ALA A 78 2.53 -3.29 8.54
N VAL A 79 3.13 -2.22 9.05
CA VAL A 79 3.70 -2.15 10.41
C VAL A 79 2.73 -1.60 11.46
N LYS A 80 1.60 -0.99 11.08
CA LYS A 80 0.60 -0.43 11.99
C LYS A 80 0.17 -1.41 13.10
N PRO A 81 -0.11 -2.70 12.82
CA PRO A 81 -0.45 -3.67 13.86
C PRO A 81 0.63 -3.80 14.95
N ALA A 82 1.91 -3.74 14.55
CA ALA A 82 3.07 -3.79 15.44
C ALA A 82 3.25 -2.47 16.20
N ILE A 83 3.11 -1.33 15.52
CA ILE A 83 3.18 0.00 16.13
C ILE A 83 2.12 0.12 17.22
N MET A 84 0.85 -0.21 16.95
CA MET A 84 -0.23 -0.03 17.91
C MET A 84 -0.37 -1.16 18.93
N ASP A 85 0.29 -2.31 18.71
CA ASP A 85 0.05 -3.56 19.44
C ASP A 85 -1.45 -3.92 19.43
N THR A 86 -1.99 -4.04 18.22
CA THR A 86 -3.44 -4.22 17.99
C THR A 86 -4.04 -5.41 18.74
N ALA A 87 -3.28 -6.51 18.89
CA ALA A 87 -3.72 -7.71 19.59
C ALA A 87 -4.02 -7.46 21.09
N HIS A 88 -3.23 -6.62 21.75
CA HIS A 88 -3.36 -6.35 23.19
C HIS A 88 -3.86 -4.93 23.49
N ARG A 89 -4.27 -4.18 22.46
CA ARG A 89 -4.70 -2.77 22.57
C ARG A 89 -5.81 -2.56 23.59
N ALA A 90 -6.74 -3.52 23.69
CA ALA A 90 -7.86 -3.48 24.64
C ALA A 90 -7.41 -3.55 26.11
N PHE A 91 -6.22 -4.09 26.39
CA PHE A 91 -5.66 -4.18 27.74
C PHE A 91 -4.83 -2.96 28.14
N HIS A 92 -4.41 -2.11 27.19
CA HIS A 92 -3.62 -0.91 27.53
C HIS A 92 -4.32 0.05 28.52
N PRO A 93 -5.65 0.29 28.43
CA PRO A 93 -6.36 1.13 29.40
C PRO A 93 -6.38 0.58 30.83
N THR A 94 -6.17 -0.72 31.04
CA THR A 94 -6.10 -1.30 32.40
C THR A 94 -4.73 -1.10 33.03
N LEU A 95 -3.69 -0.88 32.21
CA LEU A 95 -2.31 -0.65 32.65
C LEU A 95 -1.99 0.85 32.83
N LEU A 96 -2.79 1.74 32.24
CA LEU A 96 -2.53 3.18 32.19
C LEU A 96 -3.74 3.99 32.63
N ARG A 97 -3.51 4.94 33.54
CA ARG A 97 -4.53 5.92 33.96
C ARG A 97 -4.83 6.97 32.89
N SER A 98 -3.90 7.21 31.96
CA SER A 98 -4.02 8.21 30.90
C SER A 98 -3.60 7.65 29.54
N ARG A 99 -4.31 8.06 28.48
CA ARG A 99 -3.98 7.72 27.08
C ARG A 99 -2.74 8.45 26.56
N LEU A 100 -2.24 9.47 27.26
CA LEU A 100 -1.07 10.23 26.83
C LEU A 100 0.17 9.34 26.64
N HIS A 101 0.46 8.46 27.60
CA HIS A 101 1.60 7.54 27.50
C HIS A 101 1.46 6.54 26.35
N GLN A 102 0.22 6.15 26.06
CA GLN A 102 -0.09 5.28 24.92
C GLN A 102 0.20 6.00 23.59
N TYR A 103 -0.27 7.24 23.43
CA TYR A 103 0.01 8.03 22.24
C TYR A 103 1.49 8.37 22.08
N ALA A 104 2.18 8.75 23.17
CA ALA A 104 3.62 9.01 23.13
C ALA A 104 4.41 7.76 22.67
N ALA A 105 4.06 6.58 23.20
CA ALA A 105 4.68 5.32 22.76
C ALA A 105 4.38 5.03 21.28
N ASP A 106 3.13 5.21 20.85
CA ASP A 106 2.75 5.02 19.45
C ASP A 106 3.52 5.97 18.51
N TRP A 107 3.68 7.25 18.88
CA TRP A 107 4.38 8.25 18.06
C TRP A 107 5.87 7.96 17.93
N VAL A 108 6.54 7.57 19.03
CA VAL A 108 7.96 7.19 18.99
C VAL A 108 8.16 5.96 18.11
N LEU A 109 7.31 4.94 18.28
CA LEU A 109 7.40 3.72 17.46
C LEU A 109 7.02 3.97 15.99
N LEU A 110 6.07 4.89 15.74
CA LEU A 110 5.71 5.32 14.40
C LEU A 110 6.92 5.96 13.72
N LEU A 111 7.57 6.93 14.36
CA LEU A 111 8.76 7.59 13.83
C LEU A 111 9.87 6.58 13.51
N ALA A 112 10.12 5.62 14.40
CA ALA A 112 11.11 4.55 14.20
C ALA A 112 10.81 3.66 12.98
N CYS A 113 9.54 3.50 12.62
CA CYS A 113 9.12 2.73 11.44
C CYS A 113 8.92 3.59 10.18
N HIS A 114 9.07 4.91 10.26
CA HIS A 114 8.72 5.83 9.17
C HIS A 114 9.91 6.09 8.24
N SER A 115 10.33 5.07 7.48
CA SER A 115 11.53 5.10 6.63
C SER A 115 11.63 6.33 5.71
N LEU A 116 10.53 6.71 5.03
CA LEU A 116 10.52 7.88 4.13
C LEU A 116 10.68 9.22 4.86
N PHE A 117 10.18 9.33 6.10
CA PHE A 117 10.32 10.55 6.90
C PHE A 117 11.74 10.65 7.45
N ILE A 118 12.32 9.52 7.87
CA ILE A 118 13.73 9.45 8.25
C ILE A 118 14.63 9.84 7.06
N ALA A 119 14.34 9.35 5.85
CA ALA A 119 15.07 9.73 4.64
C ALA A 119 14.94 11.24 4.33
N ALA A 120 13.73 11.80 4.43
CA ALA A 120 13.49 13.23 4.27
C ALA A 120 14.21 14.06 5.36
N LEU A 121 14.27 13.57 6.60
CA LEU A 121 15.00 14.20 7.70
C LEU A 121 16.51 14.20 7.45
N ILE A 122 17.08 13.08 7.00
CA ILE A 122 18.50 13.00 6.61
C ILE A 122 18.80 14.01 5.50
N LEU A 123 17.93 14.10 4.49
CA LEU A 123 18.06 15.07 3.41
C LEU A 123 18.00 16.51 3.94
N ALA A 124 17.02 16.84 4.77
CA ALA A 124 16.89 18.17 5.39
C ALA A 124 18.13 18.56 6.20
N MET A 125 18.69 17.63 6.98
CA MET A 125 19.93 17.85 7.72
C MET A 125 21.13 18.04 6.79
N SER A 126 21.21 17.28 5.69
CA SER A 126 22.33 17.37 4.73
C SER A 126 22.37 18.68 3.94
N ILE A 127 21.19 19.29 3.70
CA ILE A 127 21.06 20.55 2.97
C ILE A 127 21.46 21.76 3.84
N GLY A 128 21.30 21.64 5.15
CA GLY A 128 21.56 22.71 6.11
C GLY A 128 20.35 23.62 6.36
N ILE A 129 20.30 24.23 7.54
CA ILE A 129 19.15 25.03 8.02
C ILE A 129 18.91 26.26 7.12
N ASP A 130 19.97 26.91 6.65
CA ASP A 130 19.86 28.14 5.85
C ASP A 130 19.15 27.90 4.52
N LYS A 131 19.44 26.76 3.88
CA LYS A 131 18.82 26.35 2.62
C LYS A 131 17.44 25.72 2.83
N LEU A 132 17.14 25.20 4.03
CA LEU A 132 15.82 24.67 4.35
C LEU A 132 14.74 25.76 4.32
N TRP A 133 15.07 26.98 4.78
CA TRP A 133 14.19 28.14 4.69
C TRP A 133 13.89 28.57 3.25
N GLN A 134 14.82 28.29 2.33
CA GLN A 134 14.64 28.56 0.90
C GLN A 134 13.81 27.49 0.19
N ALA A 135 13.54 26.36 0.85
CA ALA A 135 12.74 25.24 0.32
C ALA A 135 11.63 24.82 1.31
N PRO A 136 10.67 25.73 1.63
CA PRO A 136 9.62 25.48 2.64
C PRO A 136 8.70 24.29 2.31
N GLN A 137 8.66 23.87 1.05
CA GLN A 137 7.94 22.70 0.59
C GLN A 137 8.45 21.38 1.20
N LEU A 138 9.74 21.28 1.55
CA LEU A 138 10.28 20.05 2.17
C LEU A 138 9.75 19.89 3.62
N PRO A 139 9.87 20.89 4.52
CA PRO A 139 9.20 20.85 5.82
C PRO A 139 7.68 20.66 5.72
N GLY A 140 7.02 21.33 4.77
CA GLY A 140 5.59 21.17 4.52
C GLY A 140 5.23 19.74 4.14
N PHE A 141 6.02 19.12 3.26
CA PHE A 141 5.88 17.72 2.87
C PHE A 141 6.11 16.78 4.05
N MET A 142 7.14 17.01 4.88
CA MET A 142 7.39 16.22 6.10
C MET A 142 6.20 16.31 7.07
N LEU A 143 5.61 17.50 7.24
CA LEU A 143 4.42 17.68 8.08
C LEU A 143 3.22 16.91 7.53
N VAL A 144 2.96 16.98 6.21
CA VAL A 144 1.92 16.17 5.54
C VAL A 144 2.20 14.68 5.76
N GLN A 145 3.43 14.23 5.58
CA GLN A 145 3.82 12.84 5.81
C GLN A 145 3.46 12.37 7.21
N TRP A 146 3.86 13.15 8.22
CA TRP A 146 3.57 12.87 9.62
C TRP A 146 2.06 12.83 9.91
N LEU A 147 1.29 13.79 9.42
CA LEU A 147 -0.16 13.83 9.65
C LEU A 147 -0.90 12.68 8.95
N PHE A 148 -0.46 12.26 7.76
CA PHE A 148 -0.96 11.04 7.11
C PHE A 148 -0.70 9.81 7.97
N ALA A 149 0.51 9.70 8.52
CA ALA A 149 0.88 8.61 9.39
C ALA A 149 0.03 8.55 10.68
N LEU A 150 -0.26 9.71 11.29
CA LEU A 150 -1.17 9.80 12.44
C LEU A 150 -2.62 9.46 12.05
N ALA A 151 -3.11 9.97 10.91
CA ALA A 151 -4.43 9.65 10.38
C ALA A 151 -4.56 8.14 10.13
N LEU A 152 -3.54 7.51 9.55
CA LEU A 152 -3.48 6.06 9.35
C LEU A 152 -3.65 5.30 10.67
N LEU A 153 -2.97 5.71 11.76
CA LEU A 153 -3.08 5.04 13.06
C LEU A 153 -4.48 5.20 13.67
N TYR A 154 -4.98 6.42 13.76
CA TYR A 154 -6.14 6.75 14.62
C TYR A 154 -7.46 6.95 13.87
N ARG A 155 -7.41 7.29 12.57
CA ARG A 155 -8.57 7.60 11.74
C ARG A 155 -8.38 7.06 10.30
N PRO A 156 -8.37 5.74 10.10
CA PRO A 156 -8.10 5.17 8.77
C PRO A 156 -9.11 5.60 7.70
N GLN A 157 -10.35 5.98 8.06
CA GLN A 157 -11.33 6.53 7.13
C GLN A 157 -10.93 7.92 6.61
N THR A 158 -10.35 8.77 7.46
CA THR A 158 -9.92 10.13 7.06
C THR A 158 -8.71 10.08 6.16
N LEU A 159 -7.87 9.05 6.32
CA LEU A 159 -6.79 8.80 5.38
C LEU A 159 -7.30 8.54 3.96
N LEU A 160 -8.39 7.79 3.79
CA LEU A 160 -8.95 7.51 2.46
C LEU A 160 -9.40 8.79 1.75
N SER A 161 -10.12 9.64 2.50
CA SER A 161 -10.59 10.92 1.99
C SER A 161 -9.39 11.82 1.62
N ALA A 162 -8.37 11.87 2.47
CA ALA A 162 -7.16 12.65 2.23
C ALA A 162 -6.34 12.14 1.04
N ILE A 163 -6.22 10.82 0.85
CA ILE A 163 -5.57 10.22 -0.33
C ILE A 163 -6.34 10.58 -1.60
N LEU A 164 -7.68 10.53 -1.57
CA LEU A 164 -8.51 10.89 -2.73
C LEU A 164 -8.36 12.38 -3.06
N VAL A 165 -8.40 13.25 -2.06
CA VAL A 165 -8.17 14.70 -2.25
C VAL A 165 -6.77 14.95 -2.79
N ALA A 166 -5.74 14.32 -2.23
CA ALA A 166 -4.37 14.42 -2.74
C ALA A 166 -4.29 13.95 -4.20
N PHE A 167 -4.93 12.85 -4.56
CA PHE A 167 -4.93 12.35 -5.93
C PHE A 167 -5.61 13.31 -6.91
N VAL A 168 -6.79 13.83 -6.56
CA VAL A 168 -7.52 14.80 -7.41
C VAL A 168 -6.75 16.11 -7.53
N ALA A 169 -6.12 16.57 -6.44
CA ALA A 169 -5.34 17.80 -6.41
C ALA A 169 -4.13 17.79 -7.36
N ILE A 170 -3.62 16.62 -7.78
CA ILE A 170 -2.56 16.51 -8.79
C ILE A 170 -2.92 17.29 -10.07
N TRP A 171 -4.19 17.26 -10.46
CA TRP A 171 -4.65 17.84 -11.72
C TRP A 171 -5.26 19.23 -11.59
N LEU A 172 -5.62 19.64 -10.37
CA LEU A 172 -6.35 20.87 -10.12
C LEU A 172 -5.46 21.99 -9.58
N VAL A 173 -4.30 21.64 -9.02
CA VAL A 173 -3.46 22.59 -8.29
C VAL A 173 -2.20 22.94 -9.09
N PRO A 174 -1.88 24.24 -9.26
CA PRO A 174 -0.78 24.65 -10.12
C PRO A 174 0.61 24.58 -9.46
N THR A 175 0.70 24.67 -8.13
CA THR A 175 1.99 24.71 -7.40
C THR A 175 2.05 23.74 -6.22
N ILE A 176 3.25 23.35 -5.82
CA ILE A 176 3.48 22.36 -4.76
C ILE A 176 3.05 22.88 -3.39
N GLU A 177 3.20 24.18 -3.14
CA GLU A 177 2.83 24.83 -1.89
C GLU A 177 1.31 24.78 -1.70
N ILE A 178 0.54 25.13 -2.74
CA ILE A 178 -0.91 25.05 -2.72
C ILE A 178 -1.34 23.59 -2.56
N TYR A 179 -0.65 22.65 -3.23
CA TYR A 179 -0.97 21.22 -3.16
C TYR A 179 -0.83 20.71 -1.72
N LEU A 180 0.30 21.02 -1.07
CA LEU A 180 0.53 20.66 0.33
C LEU A 180 -0.46 21.37 1.27
N ALA A 181 -0.76 22.66 1.03
CA ALA A 181 -1.71 23.42 1.84
C ALA A 181 -3.14 22.86 1.77
N VAL A 182 -3.62 22.48 0.58
CA VAL A 182 -4.94 21.84 0.39
C VAL A 182 -5.02 20.54 1.18
N ILE A 183 -3.96 19.73 1.14
CA ILE A 183 -3.91 18.46 1.87
C ILE A 183 -3.90 18.69 3.39
N LEU A 184 -3.08 19.62 3.87
CA LEU A 184 -3.02 19.98 5.29
C LEU A 184 -4.37 20.50 5.80
N LEU A 185 -5.00 21.41 5.04
CA LEU A 185 -6.31 21.94 5.37
C LEU A 185 -7.36 20.83 5.42
N TRP A 186 -7.34 19.91 4.44
CA TRP A 186 -8.27 18.79 4.43
C TRP A 186 -8.09 17.87 5.64
N LEU A 187 -6.85 17.51 5.99
CA LEU A 187 -6.55 16.71 7.18
C LEU A 187 -6.99 17.40 8.48
N ALA A 188 -6.79 18.71 8.58
CA ALA A 188 -7.23 19.50 9.73
C ALA A 188 -8.76 19.50 9.84
N LEU A 189 -9.46 19.75 8.73
CA LEU A 189 -10.93 19.71 8.67
C LEU A 189 -11.47 18.32 9.02
N ASP A 190 -10.86 17.26 8.52
CA ASP A 190 -11.30 15.89 8.78
C ASP A 190 -11.01 15.43 10.22
N TRP A 191 -10.08 16.10 10.91
CA TRP A 191 -9.86 15.90 12.34
C TRP A 191 -11.00 16.51 13.18
N ILE A 192 -11.56 17.63 12.72
CA ILE A 192 -12.65 18.38 13.38
C ILE A 192 -14.02 17.76 13.06
N ARG A 193 -14.21 17.24 11.83
CA ARG A 193 -15.50 16.69 11.40
C ARG A 193 -15.96 15.52 12.29
N PRO A 194 -17.25 15.50 12.69
CA PRO A 194 -17.81 14.37 13.40
C PRO A 194 -17.86 13.14 12.49
N ARG A 195 -17.66 11.96 13.09
CA ARG A 195 -17.72 10.69 12.36
C ARG A 195 -19.17 10.41 11.95
N PHE A 196 -19.55 10.79 10.74
CA PHE A 196 -20.85 10.44 10.19
C PHE A 196 -20.93 8.92 10.00
N ARG A 197 -21.69 8.26 10.88
CA ARG A 197 -22.11 6.88 10.66
C ARG A 197 -23.34 6.94 9.77
N VAL A 198 -23.14 6.80 8.46
CA VAL A 198 -24.27 6.59 7.56
C VAL A 198 -24.81 5.19 7.84
N THR A 199 -25.85 5.11 8.68
CA THR A 199 -26.70 3.91 8.79
C THR A 199 -27.46 3.78 7.49
N LEU A 200 -26.86 3.09 6.52
CA LEU A 200 -27.56 2.71 5.31
C LEU A 200 -28.73 1.79 5.68
N PRO A 201 -29.91 1.96 5.08
CA PRO A 201 -31.04 1.05 5.29
C PRO A 201 -30.59 -0.36 4.92
N GLN A 202 -30.97 -1.37 5.72
CA GLN A 202 -30.59 -2.77 5.44
C GLN A 202 -31.18 -3.18 4.09
N PRO A 203 -30.37 -3.30 3.03
CA PRO A 203 -30.89 -3.67 1.74
C PRO A 203 -31.06 -5.19 1.74
N ARG A 204 -31.88 -5.67 0.82
CA ARG A 204 -32.00 -7.10 0.57
C ARG A 204 -30.60 -7.66 0.26
N LEU A 205 -30.20 -8.70 0.98
CA LEU A 205 -28.93 -9.41 0.81
C LEU A 205 -28.84 -9.97 -0.62
N ASN A 206 -28.21 -9.21 -1.52
CA ASN A 206 -27.77 -9.67 -2.83
C ASN A 206 -26.23 -9.62 -2.91
N LEU A 207 -25.64 -10.30 -3.88
CA LEU A 207 -24.18 -10.43 -4.00
C LEU A 207 -23.48 -9.06 -4.15
N ALA A 208 -24.09 -8.12 -4.87
CA ALA A 208 -23.55 -6.78 -5.06
C ALA A 208 -23.54 -5.96 -3.75
N SER A 209 -24.66 -5.99 -3.01
CA SER A 209 -24.77 -5.36 -1.70
C SER A 209 -23.79 -5.98 -0.70
N PHE A 210 -23.56 -7.29 -0.77
CA PHE A 210 -22.59 -7.97 0.08
C PHE A 210 -21.19 -7.41 -0.16
N TRP A 211 -20.72 -7.37 -1.41
CA TRP A 211 -19.40 -6.83 -1.71
C TRP A 211 -19.29 -5.34 -1.41
N TYR A 212 -20.34 -4.56 -1.66
CA TYR A 212 -20.40 -3.15 -1.26
C TYR A 212 -20.16 -2.99 0.26
N TYR A 213 -20.85 -3.77 1.10
CA TYR A 213 -20.65 -3.71 2.56
C TYR A 213 -19.28 -4.19 3.00
N VAL A 214 -18.75 -5.25 2.37
CA VAL A 214 -17.39 -5.73 2.65
C VAL A 214 -16.37 -4.64 2.33
N ILE A 215 -16.49 -3.99 1.18
CA ILE A 215 -15.59 -2.91 0.76
C ILE A 215 -15.74 -1.69 1.67
N GLN A 216 -16.96 -1.31 2.04
CA GLN A 216 -17.20 -0.19 2.94
C GLN A 216 -16.63 -0.45 4.34
N ALA A 217 -16.73 -1.70 4.84
CA ALA A 217 -16.21 -2.09 6.14
C ALA A 217 -14.68 -2.23 6.15
N SER A 218 -14.06 -2.58 5.02
CA SER A 218 -12.61 -2.80 4.91
C SER A 218 -12.06 -2.20 3.60
N PRO A 219 -12.16 -0.87 3.41
CA PRO A 219 -11.82 -0.21 2.14
C PRO A 219 -10.33 -0.27 1.85
N TRP A 220 -9.52 -0.36 2.90
CA TRP A 220 -8.07 -0.48 2.79
C TRP A 220 -7.66 -1.67 1.93
N MET A 221 -8.41 -2.78 2.01
CA MET A 221 -8.18 -4.01 1.24
C MET A 221 -8.05 -3.74 -0.27
N LEU A 222 -8.83 -2.83 -0.83
CA LEU A 222 -8.70 -2.42 -2.23
C LEU A 222 -7.67 -1.30 -2.39
N LEU A 223 -7.73 -0.28 -1.54
CA LEU A 223 -6.89 0.90 -1.69
C LEU A 223 -5.39 0.55 -1.72
N TRP A 224 -4.94 -0.37 -0.87
CA TRP A 224 -3.52 -0.68 -0.82
C TRP A 224 -3.04 -1.41 -2.08
N ARG A 225 -3.89 -2.26 -2.66
CA ARG A 225 -3.60 -2.98 -3.91
C ARG A 225 -3.61 -2.01 -5.08
N SER A 226 -4.64 -1.18 -5.19
CA SER A 226 -4.72 -0.12 -6.20
C SER A 226 -3.53 0.85 -6.10
N GLY A 227 -3.15 1.26 -4.89
CA GLY A 227 -2.03 2.17 -4.68
C GLY A 227 -0.69 1.54 -5.03
N ALA A 228 -0.47 0.29 -4.62
CA ALA A 228 0.75 -0.43 -4.97
C ALA A 228 0.80 -0.76 -6.48
N SER A 229 -0.34 -1.01 -7.12
CA SER A 229 -0.43 -1.15 -8.58
C SER A 229 -0.12 0.15 -9.32
N LEU A 230 -0.65 1.28 -8.83
CA LEU A 230 -0.35 2.60 -9.40
C LEU A 230 1.14 2.92 -9.28
N LEU A 231 1.75 2.70 -8.12
CA LEU A 231 3.18 2.94 -7.92
C LEU A 231 4.06 2.06 -8.80
N THR A 232 3.71 0.78 -8.95
CA THR A 232 4.47 -0.16 -9.80
C THR A 232 4.32 0.16 -11.29
N MET A 233 3.13 0.52 -11.75
CA MET A 233 2.92 1.01 -13.12
C MET A 233 3.66 2.32 -13.37
N TRP A 234 3.64 3.24 -12.40
CA TRP A 234 4.33 4.51 -12.54
C TRP A 234 5.85 4.34 -12.60
N ALA A 235 6.41 3.45 -11.77
CA ALA A 235 7.81 3.04 -11.90
C ALA A 235 8.11 2.46 -13.30
N GLY A 236 7.20 1.65 -13.85
CA GLY A 236 7.29 1.16 -15.22
C GLY A 236 7.34 2.23 -16.27
N LEU A 237 6.49 3.26 -16.16
CA LEU A 237 6.48 4.38 -17.09
C LEU A 237 7.78 5.20 -17.05
N ILE A 238 8.37 5.37 -15.86
CA ILE A 238 9.67 6.01 -15.72
C ILE A 238 10.74 5.18 -16.43
N ILE A 239 10.75 3.86 -16.22
CA ILE A 239 11.70 2.96 -16.87
C ILE A 239 11.51 2.93 -18.39
N ALA A 240 10.28 2.92 -18.88
CA ALA A 240 9.96 3.00 -20.31
C ALA A 240 10.56 4.25 -20.96
N LYS A 241 10.63 5.35 -20.21
CA LYS A 241 11.20 6.62 -20.66
C LYS A 241 12.73 6.62 -20.60
N GLU A 242 13.30 6.19 -19.48
CA GLU A 242 14.75 6.31 -19.21
C GLU A 242 15.56 5.14 -19.81
N ARG A 243 14.96 3.95 -19.90
CA ARG A 243 15.58 2.69 -20.35
C ARG A 243 14.60 1.87 -21.20
N PRO A 244 14.22 2.37 -22.40
CA PRO A 244 13.31 1.65 -23.29
C PRO A 244 13.86 0.28 -23.74
N ASP A 245 15.18 0.12 -23.73
CA ASP A 245 15.90 -1.13 -24.03
C ASP A 245 15.52 -2.29 -23.10
N LEU A 246 15.13 -1.98 -21.85
CA LEU A 246 14.78 -2.99 -20.86
C LEU A 246 13.26 -3.15 -20.69
N LEU A 247 12.46 -2.33 -21.36
CA LEU A 247 11.01 -2.21 -21.15
C LEU A 247 10.30 -3.56 -21.29
N HIS A 248 10.75 -4.41 -22.20
CA HIS A 248 10.23 -5.76 -22.39
C HIS A 248 10.18 -6.56 -21.08
N TYR A 249 11.33 -6.69 -20.41
CA TYR A 249 11.46 -7.43 -19.16
C TYR A 249 10.68 -6.74 -18.03
N TYR A 250 10.77 -5.41 -17.91
CA TYR A 250 10.10 -4.67 -16.85
C TYR A 250 8.58 -4.70 -16.95
N THR A 251 8.02 -4.68 -18.16
CA THR A 251 6.58 -4.75 -18.38
C THR A 251 6.02 -6.06 -17.82
N LEU A 252 6.64 -7.18 -18.17
CA LEU A 252 6.24 -8.48 -17.67
C LEU A 252 6.38 -8.58 -16.14
N VAL A 253 7.47 -8.04 -15.57
CA VAL A 253 7.67 -8.00 -14.11
C VAL A 253 6.56 -7.23 -13.42
N ILE A 254 6.24 -6.03 -13.90
CA ILE A 254 5.21 -5.16 -13.31
C ILE A 254 3.83 -5.83 -13.39
N LEU A 255 3.54 -6.53 -14.49
CA LEU A 255 2.30 -7.28 -14.64
C LEU A 255 2.23 -8.47 -13.67
N LEU A 256 3.29 -9.26 -13.52
CA LEU A 256 3.35 -10.37 -12.56
C LEU A 256 3.23 -9.89 -11.12
N VAL A 257 3.90 -8.79 -10.80
CA VAL A 257 3.75 -8.08 -9.53
C VAL A 257 2.28 -7.73 -9.32
N ASN A 258 1.65 -6.98 -10.23
CA ASN A 258 0.24 -6.64 -10.11
C ASN A 258 -0.68 -7.87 -9.95
N GLN A 259 -0.38 -8.96 -10.65
CA GLN A 259 -1.10 -10.22 -10.51
C GLN A 259 -1.05 -10.76 -9.07
N LEU A 260 0.09 -10.72 -8.38
CA LEU A 260 0.18 -11.13 -6.98
C LEU A 260 -0.64 -10.20 -6.07
N TRP A 261 -0.64 -8.89 -6.35
CA TRP A 261 -1.29 -7.91 -5.48
C TRP A 261 -2.79 -8.16 -5.49
N TRP A 262 -3.35 -8.30 -6.69
CA TRP A 262 -4.76 -8.62 -6.87
C TRP A 262 -5.10 -10.03 -6.43
N SER A 263 -4.27 -11.04 -6.70
CA SER A 263 -4.51 -12.41 -6.21
C SER A 263 -4.53 -12.48 -4.68
N SER A 264 -3.72 -11.67 -3.99
CA SER A 264 -3.73 -11.60 -2.53
C SER A 264 -5.06 -11.08 -1.96
N LEU A 265 -5.89 -10.38 -2.75
CA LEU A 265 -7.23 -9.93 -2.35
C LEU A 265 -8.10 -11.09 -1.89
N TYR A 266 -7.83 -12.28 -2.44
CA TYR A 266 -8.48 -13.51 -2.02
C TYR A 266 -8.27 -13.79 -0.53
N LEU A 267 -7.08 -13.53 0.03
CA LEU A 267 -6.79 -13.79 1.45
C LEU A 267 -7.68 -12.97 2.39
N ASP A 268 -7.98 -11.73 2.05
CA ASP A 268 -8.79 -10.85 2.89
C ASP A 268 -10.29 -11.10 2.70
N THR A 269 -10.73 -11.28 1.46
CA THR A 269 -12.13 -11.60 1.14
C THR A 269 -12.53 -12.99 1.65
N ASN A 270 -11.60 -13.95 1.69
CA ASN A 270 -11.87 -15.30 2.17
C ASN A 270 -12.16 -15.35 3.68
N LYS A 271 -11.66 -14.38 4.46
CA LYS A 271 -12.03 -14.23 5.88
C LYS A 271 -13.53 -13.97 6.05
N GLN A 272 -14.16 -13.28 5.09
CA GLN A 272 -15.60 -13.00 5.11
C GLN A 272 -16.44 -14.15 4.55
N VAL A 273 -15.95 -14.81 3.48
CA VAL A 273 -16.65 -15.90 2.81
C VAL A 273 -16.45 -17.23 3.53
N ALA A 274 -15.22 -17.76 3.61
CA ALA A 274 -14.96 -19.05 4.25
C ALA A 274 -15.05 -19.00 5.77
N GLY A 275 -14.67 -17.87 6.40
CA GLY A 275 -14.77 -17.70 7.86
C GLY A 275 -16.19 -17.80 8.42
N ARG A 276 -17.21 -17.59 7.57
CA ARG A 276 -18.64 -17.69 7.93
C ARG A 276 -19.36 -18.79 7.13
N ARG A 277 -18.63 -19.81 6.68
CA ARG A 277 -19.16 -20.88 5.81
C ARG A 277 -20.47 -21.50 6.30
N ALA A 278 -20.61 -21.79 7.60
CA ALA A 278 -21.82 -22.41 8.14
C ALA A 278 -23.06 -21.53 7.96
N TYR A 279 -22.93 -20.22 8.21
CA TYR A 279 -23.99 -19.23 8.01
C TYR A 279 -24.43 -19.16 6.55
N TRP A 280 -23.47 -19.06 5.62
CA TRP A 280 -23.77 -19.00 4.18
C TRP A 280 -24.39 -20.29 3.63
N ARG A 281 -24.00 -21.44 4.19
CA ARG A 281 -24.63 -22.73 3.85
C ARG A 281 -26.05 -22.82 4.38
N GLY A 282 -26.32 -22.32 5.59
CA GLY A 282 -27.68 -22.22 6.14
C GLY A 282 -28.62 -21.37 5.29
N LEU A 283 -28.08 -20.38 4.57
CA LEU A 283 -28.82 -19.55 3.61
C LEU A 283 -28.82 -20.10 2.18
N GLY A 284 -28.15 -21.22 1.88
CA GLY A 284 -28.09 -21.79 0.53
C GLY A 284 -27.27 -21.00 -0.51
N VAL A 285 -26.56 -19.93 -0.11
CA VAL A 285 -25.85 -19.01 -1.04
C VAL A 285 -24.34 -19.19 -1.08
N TYR A 286 -23.79 -20.17 -0.35
CA TYR A 286 -22.33 -20.32 -0.20
C TYR A 286 -21.59 -20.53 -1.54
N SER A 287 -22.10 -21.36 -2.44
CA SER A 287 -21.48 -21.63 -3.75
C SER A 287 -21.45 -20.36 -4.61
N GLN A 288 -22.54 -19.59 -4.61
CA GLN A 288 -22.65 -18.33 -5.34
C GLN A 288 -21.68 -17.28 -4.81
N LEU A 289 -21.50 -17.19 -3.49
CA LEU A 289 -20.52 -16.27 -2.87
C LEU A 289 -19.07 -16.62 -3.24
N VAL A 290 -18.72 -17.90 -3.27
CA VAL A 290 -17.37 -18.36 -3.68
C VAL A 290 -17.10 -18.05 -5.15
N LEU A 291 -18.08 -18.30 -6.03
CA LEU A 291 -17.97 -17.94 -7.44
C LEU A 291 -17.84 -16.42 -7.61
N SER A 292 -18.71 -15.65 -6.93
CA SER A 292 -18.71 -14.19 -6.96
C SER A 292 -17.39 -13.60 -6.46
N GLN A 293 -16.78 -14.18 -5.43
CA GLN A 293 -15.45 -13.80 -4.94
C GLN A 293 -14.39 -13.99 -6.02
N SER A 294 -14.39 -15.15 -6.68
CA SER A 294 -13.42 -15.47 -7.73
C SER A 294 -13.57 -14.55 -8.93
N LEU A 295 -14.81 -14.29 -9.36
CA LEU A 295 -15.12 -13.35 -10.45
C LEU A 295 -14.71 -11.92 -10.12
N LEU A 296 -14.94 -11.45 -8.90
CA LEU A 296 -14.52 -10.12 -8.47
C LEU A 296 -13.00 -9.97 -8.56
N ILE A 297 -12.25 -10.95 -8.05
CA ILE A 297 -10.78 -10.89 -8.01
C ILE A 297 -10.20 -11.05 -9.42
N TYR A 298 -10.78 -11.93 -10.23
CA TYR A 298 -10.37 -12.07 -11.63
C TYR A 298 -10.67 -10.80 -12.42
N GLY A 299 -11.86 -10.21 -12.26
CA GLY A 299 -12.23 -8.96 -12.91
C GLY A 299 -11.26 -7.81 -12.62
N VAL A 300 -10.92 -7.57 -11.34
CA VAL A 300 -9.94 -6.54 -11.00
C VAL A 300 -8.53 -6.87 -11.50
N SER A 301 -8.15 -8.15 -11.54
CA SER A 301 -6.87 -8.58 -12.11
C SER A 301 -6.82 -8.32 -13.62
N VAL A 302 -7.90 -8.60 -14.36
CA VAL A 302 -8.03 -8.29 -15.80
C VAL A 302 -7.93 -6.79 -16.04
N VAL A 303 -8.67 -5.98 -15.29
CA VAL A 303 -8.64 -4.51 -15.43
C VAL A 303 -7.23 -3.97 -15.18
N SER A 304 -6.57 -4.43 -14.13
CA SER A 304 -5.20 -4.02 -13.83
C SER A 304 -4.20 -4.49 -14.89
N TRP A 305 -4.37 -5.71 -15.40
CA TRP A 305 -3.53 -6.25 -16.47
C TRP A 305 -3.70 -5.45 -17.76
N LEU A 306 -4.95 -5.16 -18.15
CA LEU A 306 -5.27 -4.37 -19.34
C LEU A 306 -4.66 -2.97 -19.24
N GLY A 307 -4.80 -2.30 -18.10
CA GLY A 307 -4.16 -1.01 -17.85
C GLY A 307 -2.63 -1.07 -18.00
N GLY A 308 -1.99 -2.11 -17.44
CA GLY A 308 -0.54 -2.29 -17.58
C GLY A 308 -0.09 -2.55 -19.02
N VAL A 309 -0.79 -3.42 -19.75
CA VAL A 309 -0.49 -3.71 -21.17
C VAL A 309 -0.64 -2.47 -22.05
N LEU A 310 -1.71 -1.70 -21.86
CA LEU A 310 -1.95 -0.47 -22.64
C LEU A 310 -0.90 0.61 -22.33
N LEU A 311 -0.53 0.79 -21.06
CA LEU A 311 0.41 1.83 -20.64
C LEU A 311 1.87 1.49 -20.97
N LEU A 312 2.25 0.22 -20.90
CA LEU A 312 3.64 -0.23 -21.04
C LEU A 312 3.94 -0.93 -22.37
N LYS A 313 2.98 -0.94 -23.32
CA LYS A 313 3.09 -1.63 -24.62
C LYS A 313 3.39 -3.13 -24.45
N GLY A 314 2.54 -3.81 -23.69
CA GLY A 314 2.71 -5.23 -23.36
C GLY A 314 2.75 -6.14 -24.59
N GLU A 315 3.64 -7.13 -24.53
CA GLU A 315 3.87 -8.12 -25.58
C GLU A 315 3.03 -9.40 -25.40
N PRO A 316 3.00 -10.33 -26.38
CA PRO A 316 2.20 -11.55 -26.29
C PRO A 316 2.44 -12.38 -25.02
N PHE A 317 3.68 -12.45 -24.52
CA PHE A 317 4.01 -13.15 -23.27
C PHE A 317 3.28 -12.58 -22.04
N SER A 318 2.83 -11.32 -22.10
CA SER A 318 2.00 -10.70 -21.07
C SER A 318 0.68 -11.44 -20.85
N LEU A 319 0.17 -12.19 -21.84
CA LEU A 319 -1.04 -13.01 -21.70
C LEU A 319 -0.86 -14.14 -20.68
N ALA A 320 0.36 -14.65 -20.51
CA ALA A 320 0.63 -15.67 -19.50
C ALA A 320 0.22 -15.19 -18.10
N VAL A 321 0.45 -13.91 -17.79
CA VAL A 321 0.09 -13.30 -16.51
C VAL A 321 -1.40 -13.44 -16.21
N ILE A 322 -2.28 -13.15 -17.16
CA ILE A 322 -3.71 -13.24 -16.90
C ILE A 322 -4.20 -14.69 -16.84
N LEU A 323 -3.63 -15.56 -17.68
CA LEU A 323 -3.91 -17.00 -17.68
C LEU A 323 -3.43 -17.71 -16.40
N GLY A 324 -2.40 -17.17 -15.73
CA GLY A 324 -1.94 -17.67 -14.43
C GLY A 324 -2.82 -17.28 -13.25
N SER A 325 -3.71 -16.28 -13.39
CA SER A 325 -4.52 -15.78 -12.27
C SER A 325 -5.48 -16.81 -11.68
N PRO A 326 -6.20 -17.63 -12.48
CA PRO A 326 -7.01 -18.73 -11.96
C PRO A 326 -6.21 -19.76 -11.15
N LEU A 327 -4.98 -20.07 -11.57
CA LEU A 327 -4.09 -20.96 -10.83
C LEU A 327 -3.79 -20.39 -9.44
N LEU A 328 -3.43 -19.11 -9.35
CA LEU A 328 -3.17 -18.46 -8.06
C LEU A 328 -4.42 -18.43 -7.18
N MET A 329 -5.59 -18.14 -7.74
CA MET A 329 -6.86 -18.17 -6.99
C MET A 329 -7.16 -19.55 -6.43
N TRP A 330 -6.97 -20.60 -7.24
CA TRP A 330 -7.13 -21.99 -6.81
C TRP A 330 -6.16 -22.34 -5.66
N VAL A 331 -4.89 -21.93 -5.78
CA VAL A 331 -3.90 -22.11 -4.71
C VAL A 331 -4.34 -21.38 -3.45
N VAL A 332 -4.79 -20.12 -3.52
CA VAL A 332 -5.22 -19.40 -2.30
C VAL A 332 -6.44 -20.04 -1.65
N GLN A 333 -7.38 -20.53 -2.46
CA GLN A 333 -8.60 -21.16 -1.96
C GLN A 333 -8.30 -22.44 -1.17
N ARG A 334 -7.31 -23.24 -1.60
CA ARG A 334 -6.96 -24.53 -0.99
C ARG A 334 -5.82 -24.42 0.04
N HIS A 335 -4.82 -23.62 -0.28
CA HIS A 335 -3.56 -23.50 0.44
C HIS A 335 -3.09 -22.03 0.50
N PRO A 336 -3.78 -21.16 1.28
CA PRO A 336 -3.49 -19.72 1.31
C PRO A 336 -2.04 -19.39 1.69
N GLN A 337 -1.40 -20.23 2.50
CA GLN A 337 0.00 -20.08 2.93
C GLN A 337 1.00 -20.27 1.77
N ARG A 338 0.60 -20.91 0.66
CA ARG A 338 1.47 -21.22 -0.48
C ARG A 338 1.39 -20.18 -1.61
N LEU A 339 0.61 -19.10 -1.45
CA LEU A 339 0.43 -18.07 -2.48
C LEU A 339 1.76 -17.52 -3.00
N ALA A 340 2.63 -17.07 -2.09
CA ALA A 340 3.90 -16.44 -2.46
C ALA A 340 4.81 -17.40 -3.24
N VAL A 341 4.87 -18.67 -2.82
CA VAL A 341 5.66 -19.71 -3.50
C VAL A 341 5.07 -20.01 -4.87
N ALA A 342 3.75 -20.23 -4.97
CA ALA A 342 3.10 -20.51 -6.25
C ALA A 342 3.26 -19.37 -7.25
N TRP A 343 3.09 -18.12 -6.80
CA TRP A 343 3.34 -16.95 -7.63
C TRP A 343 4.80 -16.84 -8.04
N GLY A 344 5.74 -17.07 -7.13
CA GLY A 344 7.16 -17.01 -7.45
C GLY A 344 7.60 -18.06 -8.46
N SER A 345 7.19 -19.32 -8.26
CA SER A 345 7.47 -20.40 -9.22
C SER A 345 6.86 -20.11 -10.60
N PHE A 346 5.63 -19.61 -10.63
CA PHE A 346 4.99 -19.18 -11.88
C PHE A 346 5.75 -18.03 -12.55
N SER A 347 6.10 -17.00 -11.78
CA SER A 347 6.81 -15.82 -12.27
C SER A 347 8.18 -16.16 -12.83
N VAL A 348 8.96 -16.99 -12.13
CA VAL A 348 10.26 -17.50 -12.61
C VAL A 348 10.07 -18.26 -13.93
N THR A 349 9.07 -19.15 -14.00
CA THR A 349 8.82 -19.96 -15.20
C THR A 349 8.49 -19.07 -16.40
N VAL A 350 7.58 -18.10 -16.24
CA VAL A 350 7.21 -17.17 -17.31
C VAL A 350 8.39 -16.30 -17.72
N MET A 351 9.18 -15.81 -16.77
CA MET A 351 10.40 -15.04 -17.06
C MET A 351 11.44 -15.85 -17.83
N MET A 352 11.72 -17.08 -17.41
CA MET A 352 12.69 -17.94 -18.10
C MET A 352 12.23 -18.32 -19.51
N ILE A 353 10.95 -18.63 -19.70
CA ILE A 353 10.39 -18.85 -21.04
C ILE A 353 10.58 -17.59 -21.90
N THR A 354 10.28 -16.42 -21.35
CA THR A 354 10.41 -15.16 -22.08
C THR A 354 11.87 -14.90 -22.51
N VAL A 355 12.85 -15.14 -21.62
CA VAL A 355 14.28 -14.99 -21.91
C VAL A 355 14.80 -16.04 -22.91
N LEU A 356 14.21 -17.23 -22.96
CA LEU A 356 14.68 -18.31 -23.84
C LEU A 356 14.11 -18.24 -25.27
N PHE A 357 12.95 -17.59 -25.45
CA PHE A 357 12.21 -17.55 -26.71
C PHE A 357 12.17 -16.16 -27.37
N ILE A 358 12.85 -15.17 -26.79
CA ILE A 358 13.11 -13.82 -27.32
C ILE A 358 14.62 -13.63 -27.33
#